data_AF-A0A9P1GC35-F1
#
_entry.id   AF-A0A9P1GC35-F1
#
_cell.length_a   1.000
_cell.length_b   1.000
_cell.length_c   1.000
_cell.angle_alpha   90.00
_cell.angle_beta   90.00
_cell.angle_gamma   90.00
#
_symmetry.space_group_name_H-M   'P 1'
#
loop_
_entity.id
_entity.type
_entity.pdbx_description
1 polymer ?
#
loop_
_entity_poly.entity_id
_entity_poly.type
_entity_poly.pdbx_seq_one_letter_code
_entity_poly.pdbx_strand_id
1 'polypeptide(L)'
;MDNESFLHVATKDAIKKVVRTDPLVLAQERLATVFNLRKFTNELNCQELALKVVSLLKQGIPLVGLQAAPNGYREQLVPASITEDELLQSAAWRRKSLMCQSKRFKPEEEAALLETTAEEVAKGFLEGPYSEQEISVLLETEDWSLSPRFVLFQGTGGKIRVIDDAKKSSVNAAYSSTVKLQLQDVDYAANMVLFLMSESAAAGISGDEWMGKTFDLSKAYKQLAILPAHQRHAVVGFPVSGTWRFYRSISLPFGCTGSVYGFVRVSQAIWYIVTRLLSAVSSHYFDDFPTLERAPGCRVLSLAFSAVLDMLGWGHAKEGDKALNFAGAFDLLGVNFNLALTPKGILQVTNKTTRIEKLCALLDK
;
A
#
# COMPACT_ATOMS: atom_id res chain seq x y z
N MET A 1 31.72 -13.30 8.19
CA MET A 1 30.82 -12.12 8.16
C MET A 1 30.43 -11.98 6.70
N ASP A 2 29.35 -12.65 6.30
CA ASP A 2 28.92 -12.69 4.90
C ASP A 2 27.99 -11.51 4.63
N ASN A 3 28.51 -10.51 3.94
CA ASN A 3 27.80 -9.30 3.53
C ASN A 3 27.11 -9.46 2.15
N GLU A 4 26.88 -10.67 1.65
CA GLU A 4 26.58 -10.91 0.22
C GLU A 4 25.16 -11.38 -0.16
N SER A 5 24.13 -11.18 0.66
CA SER A 5 22.77 -11.44 0.14
C SER A 5 21.70 -10.51 0.68
N PHE A 6 21.76 -9.25 0.27
CA PHE A 6 20.65 -8.30 0.43
C PHE A 6 19.39 -8.68 -0.37
N LEU A 7 19.50 -9.59 -1.34
CA LEU A 7 18.37 -10.08 -2.14
C LEU A 7 17.92 -11.47 -1.70
N HIS A 8 16.61 -11.63 -1.52
CA HIS A 8 15.97 -12.91 -1.24
C HIS A 8 16.23 -13.91 -2.39
N VAL A 9 16.44 -15.20 -2.07
CA VAL A 9 16.77 -16.24 -3.06
C VAL A 9 15.75 -16.28 -4.20
N ALA A 10 14.45 -16.17 -3.88
CA ALA A 10 13.40 -16.11 -4.89
C ALA A 10 13.53 -14.94 -5.87
N THR A 11 14.04 -13.78 -5.43
CA THR A 11 14.28 -12.62 -6.30
C THR A 11 15.44 -12.89 -7.25
N LYS A 12 16.53 -13.49 -6.75
CA LYS A 12 17.68 -13.90 -7.57
C LYS A 12 17.27 -14.93 -8.62
N ASP A 13 16.45 -15.92 -8.24
CA ASP A 13 15.94 -16.95 -9.15
C ASP A 13 15.03 -16.37 -10.24
N ALA A 14 14.11 -15.47 -9.87
CA ALA A 14 13.24 -14.80 -10.83
C ALA A 14 14.06 -13.99 -11.85
N ILE A 15 15.06 -13.23 -11.39
CA ILE A 15 15.96 -12.47 -12.25
C ILE A 15 16.70 -13.39 -13.22
N LYS A 16 17.34 -14.46 -12.72
CA LYS A 16 18.07 -15.42 -13.55
C LYS A 16 17.18 -16.06 -14.62
N LYS A 17 15.93 -16.36 -14.25
CA LYS A 17 14.93 -16.91 -15.18
C LYS A 17 14.59 -15.92 -16.29
N VAL A 18 14.32 -14.66 -15.96
CA VAL A 18 14.00 -13.63 -16.96
C VAL A 18 15.18 -13.33 -17.88
N VAL A 19 16.38 -13.23 -17.31
CA VAL A 19 17.60 -12.91 -18.06
C VAL A 19 17.89 -13.98 -19.14
N ARG A 20 17.74 -15.28 -18.83
CA ARG A 20 18.15 -16.37 -19.75
C ARG A 20 17.06 -16.92 -20.68
N THR A 21 15.82 -16.45 -20.58
CA THR A 21 14.68 -17.06 -21.30
C THR A 21 14.28 -16.24 -22.53
N ASP A 22 13.89 -16.93 -23.60
CA ASP A 22 13.31 -16.31 -24.79
C ASP A 22 11.98 -15.61 -24.44
N PRO A 23 11.73 -14.37 -24.92
CA PRO A 23 10.51 -13.64 -24.58
C PRO A 23 9.20 -14.35 -24.92
N LEU A 24 9.16 -15.15 -26.00
CA LEU A 24 7.95 -15.88 -26.42
C LEU A 24 7.70 -17.08 -25.50
N VAL A 25 8.76 -17.77 -25.08
CA VAL A 25 8.67 -18.84 -24.07
C VAL A 25 8.18 -18.27 -22.73
N LEU A 26 8.77 -17.17 -22.28
CA LEU A 26 8.36 -16.51 -21.04
C LEU A 26 6.89 -16.04 -21.10
N ALA A 27 6.44 -15.57 -22.26
CA ALA A 27 5.06 -15.19 -22.48
C ALA A 27 4.10 -16.39 -22.37
N GLN A 28 4.43 -17.51 -23.01
CA GLN A 28 3.65 -18.75 -22.92
C GLN A 28 3.57 -19.27 -21.49
N GLU A 29 4.67 -19.24 -20.75
CA GLU A 29 4.71 -19.67 -19.34
C GLU A 29 3.84 -18.78 -18.45
N ARG A 30 3.92 -17.45 -18.61
CA ARG A 30 3.10 -16.50 -17.83
C ARG A 30 1.62 -16.72 -18.08
N LEU A 31 1.23 -16.86 -19.34
CA LEU A 31 -0.16 -17.14 -19.71
C LEU A 31 -0.62 -18.48 -19.12
N ALA A 32 0.16 -19.55 -19.29
CA ALA A 32 -0.17 -20.86 -18.73
C ALA A 32 -0.29 -20.83 -17.20
N THR A 33 0.57 -20.06 -16.52
CA THR A 33 0.56 -19.95 -15.05
C THR A 33 -0.67 -19.20 -14.53
N VAL A 34 -1.07 -18.12 -15.21
CA VAL A 34 -2.30 -17.38 -14.93
C VAL A 34 -3.52 -18.32 -14.98
N PHE A 35 -3.63 -19.18 -15.98
CA PHE A 35 -4.74 -20.15 -16.09
C PHE A 35 -4.62 -21.34 -15.11
N ASN A 36 -3.41 -21.68 -14.68
CA ASN A 36 -3.14 -22.81 -13.77
C ASN A 36 -2.96 -22.39 -12.31
N LEU A 37 -3.57 -21.27 -11.88
CA LEU A 37 -3.41 -20.72 -10.53
C LEU A 37 -3.65 -21.75 -9.40
N ARG A 38 -4.55 -22.73 -9.62
CA ARG A 38 -4.83 -23.85 -8.70
C ARG A 38 -3.64 -24.81 -8.48
N LYS A 39 -2.72 -24.92 -9.45
CA LYS A 39 -1.53 -25.79 -9.35
C LYS A 39 -0.44 -25.15 -8.49
N PHE A 40 -0.40 -23.81 -8.45
CA PHE A 40 0.54 -23.04 -7.64
C PHE A 40 0.14 -22.92 -6.16
N THR A 41 -1.05 -23.40 -5.79
CA THR A 41 -1.60 -23.29 -4.44
C THR A 41 -0.68 -23.87 -3.37
N ASN A 42 0.08 -24.94 -3.65
CA ASN A 42 0.97 -25.55 -2.66
C ASN A 42 2.16 -24.65 -2.27
N GLU A 43 2.79 -23.94 -3.21
CA GLU A 43 3.88 -23.01 -2.89
C GLU A 43 3.35 -21.72 -2.25
N LEU A 44 2.20 -21.25 -2.73
CA LEU A 44 1.50 -20.11 -2.13
C LEU A 44 1.10 -20.40 -0.68
N ASN A 45 0.71 -21.64 -0.35
CA ASN A 45 0.35 -22.03 1.00
C ASN A 45 1.51 -21.86 1.99
N CYS A 46 2.76 -22.16 1.61
CA CYS A 46 3.92 -22.01 2.51
C CYS A 46 4.17 -20.54 2.90
N GLN A 47 4.08 -19.61 1.94
CA GLN A 47 4.26 -18.19 2.22
C GLN A 47 3.02 -17.55 2.82
N GLU A 48 1.83 -18.05 2.49
CA GLU A 48 0.58 -17.68 3.16
C GLU A 48 0.66 -18.01 4.65
N LEU A 49 1.03 -19.24 5.00
CA LEU A 49 1.26 -19.67 6.38
C LEU A 49 2.28 -18.78 7.08
N ALA A 50 3.33 -18.37 6.36
CA ALA A 50 4.36 -17.49 6.88
C ALA A 50 3.82 -16.08 7.18
N LEU A 51 2.99 -15.50 6.30
CA LEU A 51 2.49 -14.11 6.40
C LEU A 51 1.11 -13.98 7.09
N LYS A 52 0.39 -15.09 7.28
CA LYS A 52 -1.00 -15.20 7.78
C LYS A 52 -2.01 -14.32 7.02
N VAL A 53 -1.78 -14.06 5.74
CA VAL A 53 -2.55 -13.08 4.96
C VAL A 53 -3.97 -13.54 4.66
N VAL A 54 -4.22 -14.85 4.45
CA VAL A 54 -5.60 -15.32 4.21
C VAL A 54 -6.47 -15.12 5.45
N SER A 55 -5.92 -15.27 6.66
CA SER A 55 -6.67 -14.93 7.87
C SER A 55 -7.05 -13.44 7.93
N LEU A 56 -6.14 -12.53 7.57
CA LEU A 56 -6.41 -11.09 7.54
C LEU A 56 -7.48 -10.73 6.50
N LEU A 57 -7.45 -11.36 5.33
CA LEU A 57 -8.45 -11.12 4.28
C LEU A 57 -9.83 -11.69 4.64
N LYS A 58 -9.88 -12.85 5.30
CA LYS A 58 -11.14 -13.50 5.70
C LYS A 58 -11.79 -12.87 6.93
N GLN A 59 -10.99 -12.54 7.94
CA GLN A 59 -11.47 -12.06 9.24
C GLN A 59 -11.51 -10.53 9.29
N GLY A 60 -10.77 -9.85 8.43
CA GLY A 60 -10.53 -8.41 8.50
C GLY A 60 -9.28 -8.08 9.32
N ILE A 61 -8.78 -6.87 9.12
CA ILE A 61 -7.53 -6.42 9.73
C ILE A 61 -7.80 -5.73 11.08
N PRO A 62 -7.06 -6.11 12.15
CA PRO A 62 -7.23 -5.48 13.45
C PRO A 62 -6.63 -4.06 13.49
N LEU A 63 -7.39 -3.11 14.04
CA LEU A 63 -6.92 -1.73 14.26
C LEU A 63 -6.17 -1.50 15.58
N VAL A 64 -6.41 -2.32 16.59
CA VAL A 64 -5.85 -2.24 17.95
C VAL A 64 -5.35 -3.61 18.39
N GLY A 65 -4.75 -3.68 19.58
CA GLY A 65 -4.22 -4.92 20.15
C GLY A 65 -2.86 -5.30 19.57
N LEU A 66 -2.47 -6.55 19.77
CA LEU A 66 -1.19 -7.08 19.34
C LEU A 66 -1.36 -7.93 18.09
N GLN A 67 -0.68 -7.55 17.00
CA GLN A 67 -0.58 -8.38 15.82
C GLN A 67 0.71 -9.20 15.90
N ALA A 68 0.61 -10.52 16.09
CA ALA A 68 1.78 -11.38 16.17
C ALA A 68 2.67 -11.29 14.91
N ALA A 69 3.97 -11.42 15.11
CA ALA A 69 4.95 -11.40 14.04
C ALA A 69 4.78 -12.67 13.19
N PRO A 70 4.57 -12.54 11.87
CA PRO A 70 4.60 -13.68 10.97
C PRO A 70 6.04 -14.20 10.84
N ASN A 71 6.20 -15.47 10.44
CA ASN A 71 7.53 -16.06 10.29
C ASN A 71 8.32 -15.35 9.18
N GLY A 72 9.59 -15.05 9.42
CA GLY A 72 10.49 -14.41 8.45
C GLY A 72 10.49 -12.88 8.47
N TYR A 73 9.63 -12.23 9.26
CA TYR A 73 9.77 -10.80 9.53
C TYR A 73 10.89 -10.54 10.53
N ARG A 74 11.57 -9.40 10.38
CA ARG A 74 12.43 -8.89 11.43
C ARG A 74 11.58 -8.41 12.60
N GLU A 75 11.74 -9.04 13.75
CA GLU A 75 11.01 -8.67 14.96
C GLU A 75 11.44 -7.28 15.46
N GLN A 76 10.45 -6.47 15.84
CA GLN A 76 10.63 -5.21 16.54
C GLN A 76 9.36 -4.91 17.31
N LEU A 77 9.41 -5.04 18.64
CA LEU A 77 8.29 -4.72 19.50
C LEU A 77 8.19 -3.20 19.69
N VAL A 78 7.06 -2.64 19.30
CA VAL A 78 6.60 -1.30 19.70
C VAL A 78 5.29 -1.54 20.48
N PRO A 79 5.36 -1.54 21.83
CA PRO A 79 4.19 -1.85 22.64
C PRO A 79 3.17 -0.70 22.58
N ALA A 80 1.90 -1.06 22.69
CA ALA A 80 0.82 -0.12 22.92
C ALA A 80 1.05 0.61 24.25
N SER A 81 0.69 1.90 24.30
CA SER A 81 0.78 2.70 25.53
C SER A 81 -0.49 2.64 26.37
N ILE A 82 -1.59 2.14 25.79
CA ILE A 82 -2.86 1.87 26.48
C ILE A 82 -3.41 0.52 26.00
N THR A 83 -4.23 -0.12 26.81
CA THR A 83 -4.98 -1.32 26.44
C THR A 83 -6.22 -0.97 25.60
N GLU A 84 -6.81 -1.96 24.92
CA GLU A 84 -8.10 -1.77 24.26
C GLU A 84 -9.21 -1.45 25.27
N ASP A 85 -9.18 -2.05 26.46
CA ASP A 85 -10.17 -1.80 27.50
C ASP A 85 -10.09 -0.35 28.01
N GLU A 86 -8.90 0.18 28.27
CA GLU A 86 -8.70 1.59 28.63
C GLU A 86 -9.15 2.54 27.51
N LEU A 87 -8.89 2.16 26.25
CA LEU A 87 -9.38 2.89 25.08
C LEU A 87 -10.91 2.95 25.11
N LEU A 88 -11.60 1.83 25.32
CA LEU A 88 -13.05 1.77 25.35
C LEU A 88 -13.66 2.53 26.53
N GLN A 89 -13.17 2.30 27.74
CA GLN A 89 -13.68 2.95 28.97
C GLN A 89 -13.59 4.48 28.93
N SER A 90 -12.55 5.01 28.28
CA SER A 90 -12.35 6.45 28.14
C SER A 90 -13.01 7.04 26.88
N ALA A 91 -13.63 6.22 26.03
CA ALA A 91 -14.07 6.63 24.71
C ALA A 91 -15.10 7.76 24.76
N ALA A 92 -16.19 7.61 25.52
CA ALA A 92 -17.27 8.60 25.59
C ALA A 92 -16.78 9.98 26.03
N TRP A 93 -15.91 10.06 27.04
CA TRP A 93 -15.33 11.32 27.49
C TRP A 93 -14.38 11.92 26.44
N ARG A 94 -13.56 11.09 25.80
CA ARG A 94 -12.64 11.55 24.73
C ARG A 94 -13.41 12.09 23.53
N ARG A 95 -14.50 11.43 23.10
CA ARG A 95 -15.38 11.94 22.04
C ARG A 95 -15.90 13.33 22.38
N LYS A 96 -16.47 13.50 23.58
CA LYS A 96 -16.97 14.80 24.06
C LYS A 96 -15.88 15.87 24.05
N SER A 97 -14.69 15.55 24.56
CA SER A 97 -13.55 16.46 24.59
C SER A 97 -13.10 16.86 23.17
N LEU A 98 -12.99 15.90 22.25
CA LEU A 98 -12.64 16.13 20.85
C LEU A 98 -13.66 17.01 20.13
N MET A 99 -14.95 16.75 20.35
CA MET A 99 -16.03 17.52 19.74
C MET A 99 -16.05 18.97 20.24
N CYS A 100 -15.83 19.19 21.54
CA CYS A 100 -15.75 20.53 22.12
C CYS A 100 -14.51 21.32 21.67
N GLN A 101 -13.38 20.66 21.44
CA GLN A 101 -12.13 21.30 21.02
C GLN A 101 -12.03 21.52 19.50
N SER A 102 -13.00 21.04 18.72
CA SER A 102 -12.92 21.11 17.27
C SER A 102 -13.05 22.54 16.77
N LYS A 103 -12.11 22.92 15.92
CA LYS A 103 -12.13 24.20 15.22
C LYS A 103 -13.13 24.14 14.07
N ARG A 104 -13.64 25.30 13.70
CA ARG A 104 -14.44 25.46 12.48
C ARG A 104 -13.52 25.32 11.27
N PHE A 105 -13.89 24.46 10.32
CA PHE A 105 -13.19 24.35 9.05
C PHE A 105 -13.37 25.60 8.21
N LYS A 106 -12.38 25.89 7.36
CA LYS A 106 -12.57 26.84 6.27
C LYS A 106 -13.62 26.30 5.29
N PRO A 107 -14.33 27.16 4.53
CA PRO A 107 -15.31 26.70 3.55
C PRO A 107 -14.75 25.69 2.54
N GLU A 108 -13.50 25.89 2.09
CA GLU A 108 -12.79 24.97 1.18
C GLU A 108 -12.52 23.59 1.81
N GLU A 109 -12.19 23.56 3.10
CA GLU A 109 -11.91 22.33 3.84
C GLU A 109 -13.19 21.54 4.09
N GLU A 110 -14.26 22.22 4.51
CA GLU A 110 -15.58 21.63 4.74
C GLU A 110 -16.15 21.04 3.45
N ALA A 111 -16.05 21.78 2.32
CA ALA A 111 -16.48 21.31 1.01
C ALA A 111 -15.71 20.05 0.57
N ALA A 112 -14.38 20.07 0.67
CA ALA A 112 -13.55 18.93 0.30
C ALA A 112 -13.82 17.67 1.16
N LEU A 113 -14.06 17.86 2.46
CA LEU A 113 -14.45 16.79 3.38
C LEU A 113 -15.81 16.20 3.00
N LEU A 114 -16.81 17.05 2.72
CA LEU A 114 -18.14 16.63 2.32
C LEU A 114 -18.12 15.85 1.00
N GLU A 115 -17.46 16.38 -0.03
CA GLU A 115 -17.37 15.75 -1.35
C GLU A 115 -16.67 14.40 -1.28
N THR A 116 -15.47 14.35 -0.67
CA THR A 116 -14.71 13.09 -0.56
C THR A 116 -15.46 12.06 0.29
N THR A 117 -16.10 12.49 1.37
CA THR A 117 -16.88 11.58 2.23
C THR A 117 -18.11 11.04 1.50
N ALA A 118 -18.81 11.88 0.71
CA ALA A 118 -19.94 11.44 -0.10
C ALA A 118 -19.51 10.42 -1.16
N GLU A 119 -18.35 10.61 -1.80
CA GLU A 119 -17.79 9.60 -2.70
C GLU A 119 -17.47 8.28 -2.00
N GLU A 120 -16.90 8.34 -0.79
CA GLU A 120 -16.56 7.14 -0.03
C GLU A 120 -17.82 6.39 0.43
N VAL A 121 -18.88 7.10 0.79
CA VAL A 121 -20.20 6.51 1.08
C VAL A 121 -20.78 5.86 -0.17
N ALA A 122 -20.78 6.56 -1.31
CA ALA A 122 -21.29 6.02 -2.58
C ALA A 122 -20.53 4.76 -3.05
N LYS A 123 -19.25 4.65 -2.71
CA LYS A 123 -18.40 3.48 -2.99
C LYS A 123 -18.50 2.38 -1.94
N GLY A 124 -19.28 2.58 -0.86
CA GLY A 124 -19.46 1.63 0.23
C GLY A 124 -18.27 1.52 1.18
N PHE A 125 -17.33 2.47 1.15
CA PHE A 125 -16.18 2.50 2.06
C PHE A 125 -16.54 3.04 3.44
N LEU A 126 -17.57 3.89 3.48
CA LEU A 126 -18.16 4.47 4.68
C LEU A 126 -19.67 4.25 4.67
N GLU A 127 -20.27 4.29 5.85
CA GLU A 127 -21.71 4.26 6.05
C GLU A 127 -22.15 5.45 6.91
N GLY A 128 -23.25 6.10 6.53
CA GLY A 128 -23.76 7.32 7.18
C GLY A 128 -24.26 8.35 6.15
N PRO A 129 -24.45 9.62 6.55
CA PRO A 129 -24.15 10.17 7.89
C PRO A 129 -25.10 9.66 8.97
N TYR A 130 -24.59 9.58 10.19
CA TYR A 130 -25.32 9.28 11.41
C TYR A 130 -25.17 10.41 12.43
N SER A 131 -26.10 10.48 13.38
CA SER A 131 -25.96 11.13 14.68
C SER A 131 -25.12 10.27 15.64
N GLU A 132 -24.70 10.87 16.77
CA GLU A 132 -23.92 10.13 17.78
C GLU A 132 -24.73 8.95 18.34
N GLN A 133 -26.01 9.16 18.62
CA GLN A 133 -26.92 8.14 19.15
C GLN A 133 -27.14 7.00 18.15
N GLU A 134 -27.30 7.30 16.86
CA GLU A 134 -27.45 6.27 15.82
C GLU A 134 -26.19 5.39 15.71
N ILE A 135 -24.98 5.95 15.89
CA ILE A 135 -23.76 5.14 15.95
C ILE A 135 -23.77 4.21 17.17
N SER A 136 -24.13 4.71 18.34
CA SER A 136 -24.17 3.89 19.56
C SER A 136 -25.20 2.75 19.43
N VAL A 137 -26.34 3.00 18.80
CA VAL A 137 -27.33 1.97 18.46
C VAL A 137 -26.77 0.98 17.44
N LEU A 138 -26.14 1.45 16.36
CA LEU A 138 -25.57 0.63 15.29
C LEU A 138 -24.44 -0.30 15.78
N LEU A 139 -23.67 0.15 16.77
CA LEU A 139 -22.57 -0.61 17.36
C LEU A 139 -22.99 -1.38 18.63
N GLU A 140 -24.25 -1.24 19.05
CA GLU A 140 -24.81 -1.84 20.26
C GLU A 140 -24.00 -1.49 21.54
N THR A 141 -23.37 -0.32 21.56
CA THR A 141 -22.52 0.14 22.67
C THR A 141 -22.30 1.65 22.62
N GLU A 142 -22.11 2.27 23.78
CA GLU A 142 -21.64 3.67 23.90
C GLU A 142 -20.10 3.77 23.89
N ASP A 143 -19.40 2.64 24.00
CA ASP A 143 -17.95 2.55 24.08
C ASP A 143 -17.34 2.35 22.69
N TRP A 144 -17.25 3.45 21.94
CA TRP A 144 -16.65 3.47 20.60
C TRP A 144 -15.75 4.70 20.38
N SER A 145 -14.67 4.54 19.61
CA SER A 145 -13.69 5.61 19.38
C SER A 145 -14.07 6.49 18.20
N LEU A 146 -13.97 7.82 18.35
CA LEU A 146 -14.14 8.79 17.28
C LEU A 146 -12.78 9.27 16.76
N SER A 147 -12.46 8.97 15.51
CA SER A 147 -11.30 9.57 14.81
C SER A 147 -11.76 10.78 13.98
N PRO A 148 -11.46 12.02 14.39
CA PRO A 148 -11.92 13.19 13.66
C PRO A 148 -11.26 13.25 12.29
N ARG A 149 -12.06 13.58 11.26
CA ARG A 149 -11.56 13.76 9.91
C ARG A 149 -11.02 15.16 9.70
N PHE A 150 -9.93 15.24 8.96
CA PHE A 150 -9.41 16.51 8.46
C PHE A 150 -8.87 16.33 7.05
N VAL A 151 -8.74 17.44 6.34
CA VAL A 151 -8.24 17.46 4.97
C VAL A 151 -6.85 18.09 4.93
N LEU A 152 -5.98 17.53 4.09
CA LEU A 152 -4.71 18.12 3.71
C LEU A 152 -4.71 18.41 2.21
N PHE A 153 -4.39 19.65 1.86
CA PHE A 153 -4.11 20.05 0.48
C PHE A 153 -2.60 19.90 0.24
N GLN A 154 -2.20 18.86 -0.51
CA GLN A 154 -0.81 18.53 -0.74
C GLN A 154 -0.32 18.89 -2.15
N GLY A 155 0.82 19.59 -2.20
CA GLY A 155 1.52 19.93 -3.44
C GLY A 155 0.94 21.12 -4.20
N THR A 156 1.66 21.57 -5.23
CA THR A 156 1.27 22.71 -6.10
C THR A 156 -0.03 22.48 -6.86
N GLY A 157 -0.42 21.23 -7.09
CA GLY A 157 -1.68 20.86 -7.75
C GLY A 157 -2.88 20.68 -6.80
N GLY A 158 -2.75 21.04 -5.51
CA GLY A 158 -3.88 21.02 -4.58
C GLY A 158 -4.49 19.64 -4.31
N LYS A 159 -3.69 18.56 -4.39
CA LYS A 159 -4.23 17.20 -4.22
C LYS A 159 -4.83 17.05 -2.82
N ILE A 160 -6.13 16.79 -2.79
CA ILE A 160 -6.92 16.65 -1.57
C ILE A 160 -6.67 15.27 -0.97
N ARG A 161 -6.34 15.22 0.33
CA ARG A 161 -6.28 13.98 1.11
C ARG A 161 -7.10 14.14 2.38
N VAL A 162 -8.12 13.29 2.54
CA VAL A 162 -8.85 13.17 3.80
C VAL A 162 -8.13 12.15 4.68
N ILE A 163 -7.93 12.52 5.95
CA ILE A 163 -7.21 11.71 6.94
C ILE A 163 -8.11 11.51 8.15
N ASP A 164 -8.11 10.29 8.67
CA ASP A 164 -8.79 9.90 9.90
C ASP A 164 -7.76 9.97 11.06
N ASP A 165 -7.90 10.93 11.98
CA ASP A 165 -6.89 11.19 13.03
C ASP A 165 -6.95 10.16 14.16
N ALA A 166 -6.41 8.97 13.89
CA ALA A 166 -6.32 7.86 14.85
C ALA A 166 -5.34 8.13 16.02
N LYS A 167 -4.58 9.23 15.96
CA LYS A 167 -3.75 9.69 17.08
C LYS A 167 -4.60 10.45 18.09
N LYS A 168 -5.47 11.36 17.64
CA LYS A 168 -6.41 12.09 18.52
C LYS A 168 -7.41 11.18 19.19
N SER A 169 -7.86 10.13 18.52
CA SER A 169 -8.74 9.11 19.11
C SER A 169 -8.01 8.08 19.97
N SER A 170 -6.68 8.19 20.08
CA SER A 170 -5.77 7.22 20.72
C SER A 170 -5.89 5.77 20.23
N VAL A 171 -6.60 5.50 19.13
CA VAL A 171 -6.67 4.14 18.53
C VAL A 171 -5.26 3.64 18.22
N ASN A 172 -4.37 4.51 17.71
CA ASN A 172 -2.97 4.14 17.47
C ASN A 172 -2.18 3.84 18.75
N ALA A 173 -2.58 4.42 19.89
CA ALA A 173 -1.93 4.18 21.18
C ALA A 173 -2.28 2.79 21.75
N ALA A 174 -3.40 2.20 21.30
CA ALA A 174 -3.85 0.86 21.67
C ALA A 174 -3.32 -0.24 20.74
N TYR A 175 -2.46 0.07 19.78
CA TYR A 175 -1.89 -0.89 18.84
C TYR A 175 -0.45 -1.24 19.19
N SER A 176 -0.13 -2.53 19.29
CA SER A 176 1.22 -3.05 19.45
C SER A 176 1.72 -3.63 18.13
N SER A 177 2.83 -3.09 17.61
CA SER A 177 3.57 -3.74 16.52
C SER A 177 4.58 -4.72 17.09
N THR A 178 4.71 -5.89 16.48
CA THR A 178 5.76 -6.88 16.80
C THR A 178 6.80 -7.01 15.69
N VAL A 179 6.60 -6.32 14.57
CA VAL A 179 7.43 -6.42 13.38
C VAL A 179 8.03 -5.07 13.03
N LYS A 180 9.29 -5.08 12.59
CA LYS A 180 9.89 -3.95 11.91
C LYS A 180 9.23 -3.83 10.54
N LEU A 181 8.72 -2.64 10.23
CA LEU A 181 8.21 -2.37 8.89
C LEU A 181 9.38 -2.41 7.89
N GLN A 182 9.39 -3.43 7.03
CA GLN A 182 10.41 -3.62 6.00
C GLN A 182 9.76 -3.41 4.63
N LEU A 183 10.09 -2.29 3.98
CA LEU A 183 9.65 -1.97 2.63
C LEU A 183 10.86 -2.05 1.69
N GLN A 184 10.59 -2.25 0.40
CA GLN A 184 11.64 -2.25 -0.63
C GLN A 184 11.70 -0.86 -1.26
N ASP A 185 12.50 0.00 -0.63
CA ASP A 185 12.68 1.41 -0.98
C ASP A 185 13.49 1.61 -2.29
N VAL A 186 13.89 2.87 -2.53
CA VAL A 186 14.67 3.28 -3.71
C VAL A 186 15.98 2.49 -3.81
N ASP A 187 16.65 2.24 -2.69
CA ASP A 187 17.92 1.52 -2.68
C ASP A 187 17.73 0.05 -3.05
N TYR A 188 16.62 -0.57 -2.60
CA TYR A 188 16.27 -1.91 -3.05
C TYR A 188 16.03 -1.96 -4.57
N ALA A 189 15.26 -1.02 -5.10
CA ALA A 189 14.97 -0.96 -6.53
C ALA A 189 16.23 -0.67 -7.37
N ALA A 190 17.14 0.19 -6.89
CA ALA A 190 18.43 0.43 -7.53
C ALA A 190 19.30 -0.83 -7.54
N ASN A 191 19.39 -1.54 -6.41
CA ASN A 191 20.11 -2.80 -6.34
C ASN A 191 19.53 -3.87 -7.27
N MET A 192 18.20 -3.91 -7.44
CA MET A 192 17.54 -4.80 -8.41
C MET A 192 18.03 -4.55 -9.84
N VAL A 193 18.16 -3.28 -10.26
CA VAL A 193 18.70 -2.91 -11.57
C VAL A 193 20.19 -3.26 -11.69
N LEU A 194 21.00 -2.92 -10.69
CA LEU A 194 22.44 -3.22 -10.70
C LEU A 194 22.71 -4.73 -10.77
N PHE A 195 21.92 -5.53 -10.05
CA PHE A 195 22.01 -6.98 -10.09
C PHE A 195 21.64 -7.51 -11.48
N LEU A 196 20.58 -6.99 -12.11
CA LEU A 196 20.23 -7.33 -13.49
C LEU A 196 21.37 -7.02 -14.47
N MET A 197 22.02 -5.88 -14.32
CA MET A 197 23.16 -5.51 -15.17
C MET A 197 24.32 -6.51 -15.02
N SER A 198 24.65 -6.89 -13.78
CA SER A 198 25.70 -7.89 -13.51
C SER A 198 25.36 -9.26 -14.10
N GLU A 199 24.13 -9.73 -13.89
CA GLU A 199 23.69 -11.04 -14.39
C GLU A 199 23.61 -11.08 -15.92
N SER A 200 23.16 -9.97 -16.53
CA SER A 200 23.12 -9.84 -18.00
C SER A 200 24.53 -9.87 -18.59
N ALA A 201 25.48 -9.14 -17.98
CA ALA A 201 26.88 -9.15 -18.38
C ALA A 201 27.51 -10.56 -18.23
N ALA A 202 27.28 -11.22 -17.10
CA ALA A 202 27.79 -12.58 -16.85
C ALA A 202 27.21 -13.63 -17.82
N ALA A 203 25.98 -13.43 -18.29
CA ALA A 203 25.32 -14.29 -19.26
C ALA A 203 25.67 -13.95 -20.73
N GLY A 204 26.48 -12.91 -20.99
CA GLY A 204 26.81 -12.47 -22.34
C GLY A 204 25.62 -11.89 -23.10
N ILE A 205 24.59 -11.42 -22.39
CA ILE A 205 23.40 -10.82 -22.98
C ILE A 205 23.71 -9.35 -23.24
N SER A 206 23.92 -9.02 -24.52
CA SER A 206 24.19 -7.66 -24.99
C SER A 206 23.02 -7.15 -25.82
N GLY A 207 22.59 -5.91 -25.59
CA GLY A 207 21.72 -5.19 -26.53
C GLY A 207 20.23 -5.17 -26.21
N ASP A 208 19.78 -5.71 -25.07
CA ASP A 208 18.37 -5.62 -24.69
C ASP A 208 18.06 -4.36 -23.89
N GLU A 209 17.06 -3.63 -24.36
CA GLU A 209 16.53 -2.45 -23.68
C GLU A 209 15.70 -2.89 -22.47
N TRP A 210 16.24 -2.67 -21.28
CA TRP A 210 15.51 -2.80 -20.03
C TRP A 210 14.56 -1.61 -19.86
N MET A 211 13.32 -1.92 -19.53
CA MET A 211 12.27 -0.96 -19.29
C MET A 211 11.75 -1.11 -17.86
N GLY A 212 11.26 -0.01 -17.29
CA GLY A 212 10.62 0.01 -15.98
C GLY A 212 9.22 0.59 -16.02
N LYS A 213 8.40 0.11 -15.09
CA LYS A 213 7.03 0.58 -14.81
C LYS A 213 6.71 0.34 -13.34
N THR A 214 5.89 1.21 -12.74
CA THR A 214 5.31 0.98 -11.41
C THR A 214 3.83 0.63 -11.56
N PHE A 215 3.38 -0.51 -11.03
CA PHE A 215 1.96 -0.83 -10.91
C PHE A 215 1.42 -0.25 -9.59
N ASP A 216 0.25 0.38 -9.61
CA ASP A 216 -0.33 1.14 -8.49
C ASP A 216 -1.71 0.55 -8.11
N LEU A 217 -1.89 0.18 -6.85
CA LEU A 217 -3.21 -0.20 -6.32
C LEU A 217 -4.08 1.03 -6.07
N SER A 218 -5.29 1.02 -6.63
CA SER A 218 -6.21 2.15 -6.52
C SER A 218 -6.90 2.18 -5.16
N LYS A 219 -6.70 3.25 -4.38
CA LYS A 219 -7.28 3.39 -3.03
C LYS A 219 -6.98 2.16 -2.14
N ALA A 220 -5.73 1.71 -2.12
CA ALA A 220 -5.36 0.37 -1.67
C ALA A 220 -5.90 -0.03 -0.28
N TYR A 221 -5.77 0.83 0.73
CA TYR A 221 -6.33 0.57 2.07
C TYR A 221 -7.86 0.37 2.06
N LYS A 222 -8.57 1.11 1.20
CA LYS A 222 -10.04 1.05 1.12
C LYS A 222 -10.58 -0.24 0.53
N GLN A 223 -9.70 -1.08 -0.06
CA GLN A 223 -10.07 -2.38 -0.58
C GLN A 223 -10.03 -3.50 0.48
N LEU A 224 -9.59 -3.18 1.70
CA LEU A 224 -9.48 -4.15 2.79
C LEU A 224 -10.49 -3.84 3.91
N ALA A 225 -11.10 -4.91 4.42
CA ALA A 225 -12.05 -4.84 5.52
C ALA A 225 -11.34 -4.74 6.88
N ILE A 226 -11.98 -4.03 7.79
CA ILE A 226 -11.61 -4.02 9.20
C ILE A 226 -12.15 -5.29 9.88
N LEU A 227 -11.41 -5.82 10.84
CA LEU A 227 -11.89 -6.89 11.71
C LEU A 227 -13.24 -6.49 12.34
N PRO A 228 -14.36 -7.24 12.15
CA PRO A 228 -15.68 -6.83 12.62
C PRO A 228 -15.74 -6.44 14.10
N ALA A 229 -15.01 -7.15 14.98
CA ALA A 229 -14.93 -6.82 16.40
C ALA A 229 -14.30 -5.44 16.69
N HIS A 230 -13.54 -4.88 15.75
CA HIS A 230 -12.86 -3.59 15.87
C HIS A 230 -13.62 -2.46 15.16
N GLN A 231 -14.84 -2.69 14.67
CA GLN A 231 -15.70 -1.66 14.07
C GLN A 231 -15.97 -0.49 15.03
N ARG A 232 -16.04 -0.76 16.33
CA ARG A 232 -16.12 0.26 17.40
C ARG A 232 -14.93 1.22 17.44
N HIS A 233 -13.80 0.90 16.81
CA HIS A 233 -12.62 1.77 16.72
C HIS A 233 -12.54 2.54 15.39
N ALA A 234 -13.49 2.30 14.49
CA ALA A 234 -13.49 2.76 13.11
C ALA A 234 -14.57 3.81 12.81
N VAL A 235 -15.03 4.54 13.83
CA VAL A 235 -15.95 5.66 13.63
C VAL A 235 -15.17 6.92 13.31
N VAL A 236 -15.57 7.60 12.25
CA VAL A 236 -14.98 8.86 11.79
C VAL A 236 -16.04 9.94 11.76
N GLY A 237 -15.64 11.20 11.91
CA GLY A 237 -16.61 12.29 11.90
C GLY A 237 -15.99 13.67 11.81
N PHE A 238 -16.82 14.64 11.43
CA PHE A 238 -16.43 16.04 11.36
C PHE A 238 -17.67 16.94 11.49
N PRO A 239 -17.53 18.16 12.05
CA PRO A 239 -18.61 19.15 12.07
C PRO A 239 -18.90 19.72 10.68
N VAL A 240 -20.18 19.84 10.35
CA VAL A 240 -20.69 20.52 9.15
C VAL A 240 -21.62 21.62 9.62
N SER A 241 -21.28 22.88 9.34
CA SER A 241 -22.06 24.03 9.83
C SER A 241 -22.33 23.99 11.36
N GLY A 242 -21.34 23.51 12.13
CA GLY A 242 -21.40 23.42 13.59
C GLY A 242 -22.06 22.16 14.15
N THR A 243 -22.65 21.30 13.31
CA THR A 243 -23.25 20.03 13.75
C THR A 243 -22.36 18.86 13.34
N TRP A 244 -22.01 18.00 14.30
CA TRP A 244 -21.20 16.81 14.03
C TRP A 244 -21.98 15.77 13.21
N ARG A 245 -21.32 15.22 12.20
CA ARG A 245 -21.78 14.06 11.43
C ARG A 245 -20.79 12.92 11.60
N PHE A 246 -21.32 11.72 11.78
CA PHE A 246 -20.54 10.52 12.04
C PHE A 246 -20.71 9.50 10.93
N TYR A 247 -19.69 8.69 10.72
CA TYR A 247 -19.67 7.65 9.71
C TYR A 247 -18.95 6.42 10.27
N ARG A 248 -19.49 5.24 10.00
CA ARG A 248 -18.82 3.98 10.27
C ARG A 248 -17.90 3.65 9.09
N SER A 249 -16.60 3.47 9.33
CA SER A 249 -15.68 3.03 8.28
C SER A 249 -15.77 1.53 8.10
N ILE A 250 -16.14 1.08 6.90
CA ILE A 250 -16.23 -0.35 6.56
C ILE A 250 -14.86 -0.89 6.13
N SER A 251 -14.11 -0.02 5.45
CA SER A 251 -12.76 -0.30 4.96
C SER A 251 -11.69 0.33 5.85
N LEU A 252 -10.43 -0.08 5.68
CA LEU A 252 -9.34 0.40 6.53
C LEU A 252 -9.22 1.94 6.51
N PRO A 253 -9.22 2.59 7.69
CA PRO A 253 -9.08 4.03 7.79
C PRO A 253 -7.64 4.46 7.49
N PHE A 254 -7.51 5.62 6.84
CA PHE A 254 -6.21 6.20 6.54
C PHE A 254 -5.73 7.03 7.73
N GLY A 255 -4.60 6.64 8.32
CA GLY A 255 -4.06 7.26 9.55
C GLY A 255 -3.99 6.30 10.75
N CYS A 256 -4.55 5.10 10.64
CA CYS A 256 -4.44 4.06 11.67
C CYS A 256 -3.19 3.19 11.47
N THR A 257 -2.41 3.02 12.53
CA THR A 257 -1.20 2.19 12.55
C THR A 257 -1.52 0.72 12.22
N GLY A 258 -2.60 0.17 12.77
CA GLY A 258 -3.04 -1.21 12.48
C GLY A 258 -3.35 -1.42 10.99
N SER A 259 -3.95 -0.43 10.32
CA SER A 259 -4.17 -0.46 8.87
C SER A 259 -2.86 -0.59 8.10
N VAL A 260 -1.82 0.18 8.48
CA VAL A 260 -0.50 0.19 7.83
C VAL A 260 0.16 -1.19 7.90
N TYR A 261 0.24 -1.77 9.11
CA TYR A 261 0.87 -3.07 9.29
C TYR A 261 0.07 -4.21 8.65
N GLY A 262 -1.27 -4.16 8.73
CA GLY A 262 -2.12 -5.14 8.06
C GLY A 262 -1.97 -5.09 6.53
N PHE A 263 -2.03 -3.90 5.95
CA PHE A 263 -1.90 -3.71 4.50
C PHE A 263 -0.54 -4.11 3.97
N VAL A 264 0.55 -3.82 4.69
CA VAL A 264 1.92 -4.16 4.23
C VAL A 264 2.12 -5.66 4.11
N ARG A 265 1.54 -6.46 5.02
CA ARG A 265 1.55 -7.93 4.89
C ARG A 265 0.84 -8.39 3.61
N VAL A 266 -0.29 -7.75 3.30
CA VAL A 266 -1.07 -8.04 2.09
C VAL A 266 -0.32 -7.63 0.83
N SER A 267 0.26 -6.43 0.81
CA SER A 267 1.11 -5.95 -0.29
C SER A 267 2.30 -6.88 -0.54
N GLN A 268 3.00 -7.32 0.51
CA GLN A 268 4.09 -8.26 0.40
C GLN A 268 3.63 -9.63 -0.15
N ALA A 269 2.43 -10.09 0.21
CA ALA A 269 1.86 -11.30 -0.38
C ALA A 269 1.55 -11.13 -1.87
N ILE A 270 1.00 -9.98 -2.29
CA ILE A 270 0.78 -9.67 -3.72
C ILE A 270 2.11 -9.68 -4.46
N TRP A 271 3.13 -9.01 -3.92
CA TRP A 271 4.49 -9.00 -4.47
C TRP A 271 5.06 -10.41 -4.61
N TYR A 272 4.91 -11.25 -3.58
CA TYR A 272 5.35 -12.64 -3.63
C TYR A 272 4.60 -13.41 -4.73
N ILE A 273 3.29 -13.24 -4.84
CA ILE A 273 2.47 -13.87 -5.88
C ILE A 273 2.96 -13.47 -7.27
N VAL A 274 3.14 -12.18 -7.56
CA VAL A 274 3.54 -11.73 -8.90
C VAL A 274 4.98 -12.13 -9.24
N THR A 275 5.91 -12.09 -8.27
CA THR A 275 7.29 -12.52 -8.49
C THR A 275 7.39 -14.02 -8.72
N ARG A 276 6.58 -14.84 -8.02
CA ARG A 276 6.58 -16.30 -8.17
C ARG A 276 5.77 -16.78 -9.38
N LEU A 277 4.55 -16.29 -9.55
CA LEU A 277 3.67 -16.71 -10.64
C LEU A 277 4.15 -16.18 -11.99
N LEU A 278 4.56 -14.92 -12.05
CA LEU A 278 4.91 -14.29 -13.33
C LEU A 278 6.40 -14.28 -13.59
N SER A 279 7.22 -14.73 -12.64
CA SER A 279 8.67 -14.51 -12.68
C SER A 279 8.99 -13.02 -12.88
N ALA A 280 8.15 -12.13 -12.32
CA ALA A 280 8.31 -10.70 -12.48
C ALA A 280 9.51 -10.22 -11.65
N VAL A 281 10.37 -9.39 -12.25
CA VAL A 281 11.40 -8.68 -11.49
C VAL A 281 10.77 -7.43 -10.91
N SER A 282 10.20 -7.57 -9.72
CA SER A 282 9.38 -6.55 -9.08
C SER A 282 9.82 -6.32 -7.64
N SER A 283 9.60 -5.11 -7.13
CA SER A 283 9.67 -4.77 -5.72
C SER A 283 8.30 -4.33 -5.19
N HIS A 284 8.20 -4.03 -3.89
CA HIS A 284 6.98 -3.52 -3.28
C HIS A 284 7.26 -2.41 -2.27
N TYR A 285 6.49 -1.34 -2.37
CA TYR A 285 6.50 -0.24 -1.43
C TYR A 285 5.05 0.20 -1.20
N PHE A 286 4.41 -0.36 -0.17
CA PHE A 286 2.97 -0.20 0.06
C PHE A 286 2.14 -0.58 -1.18
N ASP A 287 1.50 0.38 -1.82
CA ASP A 287 0.63 0.22 -2.98
C ASP A 287 1.37 0.29 -4.33
N ASP A 288 2.65 0.65 -4.32
CA ASP A 288 3.52 0.69 -5.49
C ASP A 288 4.26 -0.64 -5.69
N PHE A 289 4.22 -1.17 -6.92
CA PHE A 289 4.94 -2.37 -7.36
C PHE A 289 5.85 -2.05 -8.56
N PRO A 290 7.04 -1.49 -8.30
CA PRO A 290 8.03 -1.15 -9.32
C PRO A 290 8.52 -2.44 -9.97
N THR A 291 8.52 -2.48 -11.28
CA THR A 291 8.73 -3.70 -12.05
C THR A 291 9.60 -3.42 -13.27
N LEU A 292 10.55 -4.30 -13.51
CA LEU A 292 11.48 -4.25 -14.63
C LEU A 292 11.20 -5.40 -15.59
N GLU A 293 11.37 -5.12 -16.88
CA GLU A 293 11.19 -6.11 -17.94
C GLU A 293 11.98 -5.70 -19.18
N ARG A 294 12.34 -6.68 -20.02
CA ARG A 294 12.91 -6.42 -21.34
C ARG A 294 11.83 -5.90 -22.28
N ALA A 295 12.18 -5.01 -23.20
CA ALA A 295 11.23 -4.39 -24.13
C ALA A 295 10.24 -5.39 -24.79
N PRO A 296 10.65 -6.59 -25.28
CA PRO A 296 9.72 -7.56 -25.86
C PRO A 296 8.67 -8.12 -24.89
N GLY A 297 9.01 -8.23 -23.60
CA GLY A 297 8.14 -8.82 -22.57
C GLY A 297 7.15 -7.84 -21.94
N CYS A 298 7.34 -6.53 -22.12
CA CYS A 298 6.64 -5.48 -21.40
C CYS A 298 5.11 -5.55 -21.53
N ARG A 299 4.61 -5.78 -22.75
CA ARG A 299 3.17 -5.89 -23.01
C ARG A 299 2.58 -7.12 -22.32
N VAL A 300 3.24 -8.26 -22.41
CA VAL A 300 2.75 -9.51 -21.84
C VAL A 300 2.77 -9.44 -20.31
N LEU A 301 3.85 -8.90 -19.72
CA LEU A 301 3.93 -8.73 -18.28
C LEU A 301 2.85 -7.76 -17.77
N SER A 302 2.59 -6.66 -18.48
CA SER A 302 1.52 -5.72 -18.12
C SER A 302 0.15 -6.39 -18.05
N LEU A 303 -0.19 -7.18 -19.07
CA LEU A 303 -1.46 -7.91 -19.12
C LEU A 303 -1.53 -9.00 -18.04
N ALA A 304 -0.45 -9.77 -17.86
CA ALA A 304 -0.41 -10.84 -16.86
C ALA A 304 -0.47 -10.31 -15.42
N PHE A 305 0.25 -9.23 -15.12
CA PHE A 305 0.19 -8.57 -13.80
C PHE A 305 -1.22 -8.04 -13.54
N SER A 306 -1.81 -7.33 -14.50
CA SER A 306 -3.20 -6.85 -14.39
C SER A 306 -4.18 -8.00 -14.16
N ALA A 307 -4.05 -9.11 -14.89
CA ALA A 307 -4.91 -10.26 -14.73
C ALA A 307 -4.77 -10.90 -13.34
N VAL A 308 -3.55 -10.98 -12.79
CA VAL A 308 -3.34 -11.48 -11.42
C VAL A 308 -4.04 -10.59 -10.40
N LEU A 309 -3.91 -9.26 -10.50
CA LEU A 309 -4.61 -8.33 -9.61
C LEU A 309 -6.13 -8.46 -9.73
N ASP A 310 -6.66 -8.53 -10.96
CA ASP A 310 -8.08 -8.69 -11.24
C ASP A 310 -8.64 -10.01 -10.66
N MET A 311 -7.92 -11.12 -10.84
CA MET A 311 -8.32 -12.43 -10.30
C MET A 311 -8.29 -12.47 -8.77
N LEU A 312 -7.36 -11.74 -8.15
CA LEU A 312 -7.28 -11.59 -6.70
C LEU A 312 -8.30 -10.59 -6.14
N GLY A 313 -9.05 -9.88 -7.01
CA GLY A 313 -10.07 -8.91 -6.63
C GLY A 313 -9.55 -7.51 -6.32
N TRP A 314 -8.33 -7.17 -6.75
CA TRP A 314 -7.72 -5.86 -6.52
C TRP A 314 -8.05 -4.87 -7.63
N GLY A 315 -8.54 -3.69 -7.25
CA GLY A 315 -8.58 -2.52 -8.09
C GLY A 315 -7.20 -1.88 -8.22
N HIS A 316 -6.75 -1.66 -9.45
CA HIS A 316 -5.46 -1.03 -9.78
C HIS A 316 -5.59 -0.05 -10.93
N ALA A 317 -4.59 0.81 -11.09
CA ALA A 317 -4.55 1.78 -12.17
C ALA A 317 -4.39 1.08 -13.54
N LYS A 318 -5.41 1.21 -14.39
CA LYS A 318 -5.41 0.71 -15.79
C LYS A 318 -5.32 1.82 -16.83
N GLU A 319 -5.73 3.04 -16.46
CA GLU A 319 -5.75 4.22 -17.32
C GLU A 319 -5.25 5.47 -16.55
N GLY A 320 -4.91 6.52 -17.30
CA GLY A 320 -4.46 7.81 -16.77
C GLY A 320 -3.00 7.84 -16.29
N ASP A 321 -2.64 8.91 -15.59
CA ASP A 321 -1.25 9.26 -15.22
C ASP A 321 -0.57 8.25 -14.26
N LYS A 322 -1.34 7.34 -13.68
CA LYS A 322 -0.86 6.25 -12.81
C LYS A 322 -0.68 4.92 -13.56
N ALA A 323 -1.18 4.81 -14.78
CA ALA A 323 -1.11 3.59 -15.60
C ALA A 323 -0.09 3.71 -16.74
N LEU A 324 1.03 4.39 -16.49
CA LEU A 324 2.08 4.60 -17.48
C LEU A 324 2.60 3.27 -18.05
N ASN A 325 2.98 3.26 -19.32
CA ASN A 325 3.59 2.09 -19.95
C ASN A 325 5.03 1.91 -19.47
N PHE A 326 5.56 0.71 -19.70
CA PHE A 326 6.99 0.45 -19.57
C PHE A 326 7.79 1.43 -20.43
N ALA A 327 8.84 2.00 -19.86
CA ALA A 327 9.69 2.98 -20.51
C ALA A 327 11.15 2.86 -20.05
N GLY A 328 12.07 3.37 -20.87
CA GLY A 328 13.50 3.43 -20.55
C GLY A 328 13.80 4.39 -19.39
N ALA A 329 12.83 5.23 -18.99
CA ALA A 329 12.87 5.96 -17.74
C ALA A 329 11.50 5.95 -17.06
N PHE A 330 11.46 5.77 -15.74
CA PHE A 330 10.21 5.72 -14.98
C PHE A 330 10.36 6.33 -13.59
N ASP A 331 9.25 6.85 -13.06
CA ASP A 331 9.21 7.44 -11.74
C ASP A 331 8.91 6.38 -10.66
N LEU A 332 9.66 6.48 -9.57
CA LEU A 332 9.54 5.61 -8.41
C LEU A 332 9.83 6.40 -7.13
N LEU A 333 8.91 6.37 -6.15
CA LEU A 333 9.11 6.93 -4.80
C LEU A 333 9.67 8.36 -4.77
N GLY A 334 9.33 9.18 -5.77
CA GLY A 334 9.77 10.58 -5.88
C GLY A 334 11.09 10.82 -6.63
N VAL A 335 11.74 9.76 -7.11
CA VAL A 335 12.89 9.80 -8.02
C VAL A 335 12.52 9.28 -9.40
N ASN A 336 13.36 9.57 -10.39
CA ASN A 336 13.30 9.04 -11.74
C ASN A 336 14.47 8.08 -11.95
N PHE A 337 14.16 6.87 -12.41
CA PHE A 337 15.13 5.85 -12.79
C PHE A 337 15.32 5.90 -14.30
N ASN A 338 16.52 6.23 -14.76
CA ASN A 338 16.88 6.20 -16.17
C ASN A 338 17.73 4.96 -16.48
N LEU A 339 17.15 4.06 -17.28
CA LEU A 339 17.69 2.77 -17.66
C LEU A 339 18.47 2.82 -18.99
N ALA A 340 18.47 3.94 -19.72
CA ALA A 340 19.09 4.05 -21.04
C ALA A 340 20.60 3.78 -21.06
N LEU A 341 21.28 3.99 -19.93
CA LEU A 341 22.72 3.77 -19.78
C LEU A 341 23.06 2.42 -19.13
N THR A 342 22.05 1.59 -18.84
CA THR A 342 22.28 0.26 -18.22
C THR A 342 23.14 -0.66 -19.09
N PRO A 343 23.09 -0.65 -20.45
CA PRO A 343 24.02 -1.43 -21.27
C PRO A 343 25.48 -0.98 -21.13
N LYS A 344 25.72 0.24 -20.63
CA LYS A 344 27.06 0.78 -20.36
C LYS A 344 27.49 0.59 -18.91
N GLY A 345 26.73 -0.16 -18.11
CA GLY A 345 27.05 -0.36 -16.70
C GLY A 345 26.66 0.82 -15.79
N ILE A 346 25.79 1.73 -16.24
CA ILE A 346 25.40 2.93 -15.48
C ILE A 346 23.89 2.97 -15.26
N LEU A 347 23.46 3.05 -14.00
CA LEU A 347 22.11 3.47 -13.62
C LEU A 347 22.16 4.93 -13.17
N GLN A 348 21.34 5.77 -13.80
CA GLN A 348 21.18 7.16 -13.38
C GLN A 348 19.86 7.31 -12.61
N VAL A 349 19.95 7.76 -11.36
CA VAL A 349 18.79 8.09 -10.51
C VAL A 349 18.81 9.59 -10.22
N THR A 350 17.72 10.28 -10.52
CA THR A 350 17.58 11.72 -10.28
C THR A 350 16.30 12.02 -9.53
N ASN A 351 16.20 13.19 -8.89
CA ASN A 351 14.91 13.63 -8.35
C ASN A 351 13.92 13.81 -9.50
N LYS A 352 12.66 13.42 -9.28
CA LYS A 352 11.58 13.69 -10.25
C LYS A 352 11.53 15.18 -10.56
N THR A 353 11.34 15.56 -11.82
CA THR A 353 11.33 16.98 -12.25
C THR A 353 10.36 17.82 -11.42
N THR A 354 9.13 17.32 -11.22
CA THR A 354 8.12 17.99 -10.38
C THR A 354 8.55 18.18 -8.91
N ARG A 355 9.47 17.35 -8.40
CA ARG A 355 10.04 17.51 -7.05
C ARG A 355 11.11 18.59 -7.04
N ILE A 356 11.95 18.66 -8.07
CA ILE A 356 12.96 19.71 -8.25
C ILE A 356 12.27 21.07 -8.35
N GLU A 357 11.29 21.21 -9.24
CA GLU A 357 10.51 22.45 -9.42
C GLU A 357 9.88 22.93 -8.10
N LYS A 358 9.30 22.00 -7.33
CA LYS A 358 8.73 22.32 -6.00
C LYS A 358 9.77 22.79 -5.00
N LEU A 359 10.96 22.18 -5.00
CA LEU A 359 12.04 22.57 -4.09
C LEU A 359 12.61 23.94 -4.47
N CYS A 360 12.82 24.21 -5.76
CA CYS A 360 13.22 25.53 -6.25
C CYS A 360 12.20 26.60 -5.83
N ALA A 361 10.91 26.38 -6.10
CA ALA A 361 9.85 27.33 -5.73
C ALA A 361 9.71 27.55 -4.21
N LEU A 362 10.19 26.63 -3.37
CA LEU A 362 10.25 26.81 -1.91
C LEU A 362 11.48 27.61 -1.47
N LEU A 363 12.59 27.53 -2.20
CA LEU A 363 13.82 28.27 -1.91
C LEU A 363 13.77 29.72 -2.42
N ASP A 364 12.96 29.98 -3.45
CA ASP A 364 12.75 31.32 -4.00
C ASP A 364 11.75 32.17 -3.18
N LYS A 365 11.21 31.62 -2.08
CA LYS A 365 10.36 32.31 -1.10
C LYS A 365 11.14 32.62 0.17
#